data_AF-A0A7J0D3N3-F1
#
_entry.id   AF-A0A7J0D3N3-F1
#
_cell.length_a   1.000
_cell.length_b   1.000
_cell.length_c   1.000
_cell.angle_alpha   90.00
_cell.angle_beta   90.00
_cell.angle_gamma   90.00
#
_symmetry.space_group_name_H-M   'P 1'
#
loop_
_entity.id
_entity.type
_entity.pdbx_description
1 polymer ?
#
loop_
_entity_poly.entity_id
_entity_poly.type
_entity_poly.pdbx_seq_one_letter_code
_entity_poly.pdbx_strand_id
1 'polypeptide(L)'
;MTLGFDLNTWQPTPEQAADFAESLDQGFGYGPDLRTHLAQVLSPRRSVILATLLMAVEDENLTELPADMPAVLAARGLRMPSSDEWEHACGAGTDTLFRWGNDCPLDRDPYEDRTGPHQQLSGFGLRIAYDTYRTELTSDVTAAHGGDGGESVCGGYGCMLAWLPLATANRNPSMAEFVYGPDGEDLSEDFSTRPVLTL
;
A
#
# COMPACT_ATOMS: atom_id res chain seq x y z
N MET A 1 18.67 -7.49 2.19
CA MET A 1 17.74 -7.23 3.31
C MET A 1 16.53 -8.15 3.18
N THR A 2 15.69 -8.23 4.21
CA THR A 2 14.47 -9.03 4.18
C THR A 2 13.27 -8.10 4.07
N LEU A 3 12.41 -8.36 3.08
CA LEU A 3 11.12 -7.71 2.90
C LEU A 3 10.01 -8.76 3.01
N GLY A 4 8.77 -8.32 3.08
CA GLY A 4 7.56 -9.09 3.14
C GLY A 4 7.11 -9.39 4.56
N PHE A 5 5.83 -9.77 4.66
CA PHE A 5 5.20 -10.06 5.94
C PHE A 5 5.26 -11.54 6.27
N ASP A 6 5.63 -11.86 7.52
CA ASP A 6 5.73 -13.23 7.99
C ASP A 6 4.43 -13.70 8.62
N LEU A 7 3.52 -14.17 7.76
CA LEU A 7 2.26 -14.71 8.24
C LEU A 7 2.49 -15.90 9.19
N ASN A 8 3.53 -16.73 9.02
CA ASN A 8 3.73 -17.93 9.86
C ASN A 8 3.90 -17.63 11.35
N THR A 9 4.42 -16.44 11.67
CA THR A 9 4.64 -16.00 13.05
C THR A 9 3.60 -14.99 13.54
N TRP A 10 2.69 -14.55 12.68
CA TRP A 10 1.67 -13.56 13.01
C TRP A 10 0.30 -14.19 13.26
N GLN A 11 -0.44 -13.60 14.20
CA GLN A 11 -1.85 -13.89 14.48
C GLN A 11 -2.61 -12.56 14.67
N PRO A 12 -3.85 -12.48 14.19
CA PRO A 12 -4.70 -11.31 14.45
C PRO A 12 -5.13 -11.28 15.92
N THR A 13 -5.45 -10.08 16.41
CA THR A 13 -6.19 -9.98 17.67
C THR A 13 -7.63 -10.52 17.51
N PRO A 14 -8.31 -10.90 18.60
CA PRO A 14 -9.73 -11.29 18.52
C PRO A 14 -10.61 -10.22 17.87
N GLU A 15 -10.33 -8.95 18.11
CA GLU A 15 -11.07 -7.81 17.57
C GLU A 15 -10.84 -7.67 16.06
N GLN A 16 -9.58 -7.77 15.59
CA GLN A 16 -9.27 -7.75 14.15
C GLN A 16 -9.93 -8.91 13.40
N ALA A 17 -9.92 -10.09 14.01
CA ALA A 17 -10.57 -11.27 13.44
C ALA A 17 -12.10 -11.12 13.39
N ALA A 18 -12.71 -10.52 14.42
CA ALA A 18 -14.14 -10.29 14.48
C ALA A 18 -14.60 -9.22 13.47
N ASP A 19 -13.89 -8.09 13.38
CA ASP A 19 -14.19 -7.02 12.40
C ASP A 19 -14.11 -7.56 10.97
N PHE A 20 -13.04 -8.30 10.64
CA PHE A 20 -12.91 -8.94 9.32
C PHE A 20 -14.00 -10.01 9.06
N ALA A 21 -14.42 -10.76 10.07
CA ALA A 21 -15.51 -11.74 9.90
C ALA A 21 -16.84 -11.05 9.56
N GLU A 22 -17.12 -9.90 10.16
CA GLU A 22 -18.28 -9.08 9.81
C GLU A 22 -18.20 -8.56 8.36
N SER A 23 -17.02 -8.13 7.92
CA SER A 23 -16.77 -7.77 6.51
C SER A 23 -17.06 -8.94 5.56
N LEU A 24 -16.61 -10.14 5.90
CA LEU A 24 -16.86 -11.36 5.11
C LEU A 24 -18.35 -11.69 5.01
N ASP A 25 -19.11 -11.54 6.10
CA ASP A 25 -20.56 -11.76 6.11
C ASP A 25 -21.30 -10.77 5.18
N GLN A 26 -20.71 -9.60 4.95
CA GLN A 26 -21.20 -8.58 4.01
C GLN A 26 -20.69 -8.78 2.57
N GLY A 27 -19.83 -9.78 2.34
CA GLY A 27 -19.27 -10.11 1.03
C GLY A 27 -17.97 -9.41 0.69
N PHE A 28 -17.31 -8.76 1.65
CA PHE A 28 -16.03 -8.09 1.47
C PHE A 28 -14.86 -8.97 1.95
N GLY A 29 -13.75 -8.93 1.22
CA GLY A 29 -12.57 -9.75 1.52
C GLY A 29 -12.57 -11.11 0.80
N TYR A 30 -11.54 -11.91 1.07
CA TYR A 30 -11.31 -13.17 0.37
C TYR A 30 -10.89 -14.28 1.32
N GLY A 31 -11.26 -15.51 0.99
CA GLY A 31 -10.92 -16.68 1.80
C GLY A 31 -11.76 -16.78 3.09
N PRO A 32 -11.48 -17.81 3.92
CA PRO A 32 -12.28 -18.12 5.10
C PRO A 32 -11.91 -17.30 6.35
N ASP A 33 -10.75 -16.62 6.36
CA ASP A 33 -10.26 -15.87 7.53
C ASP A 33 -9.27 -14.76 7.13
N LEU A 34 -8.99 -13.87 8.08
CA LEU A 34 -8.13 -12.69 7.87
C LEU A 34 -6.74 -13.10 7.40
N ARG A 35 -6.17 -14.18 7.96
CA ARG A 35 -4.86 -14.69 7.57
C ARG A 35 -4.83 -15.09 6.09
N THR A 36 -5.88 -15.76 5.60
CA THR A 36 -5.99 -16.17 4.20
C THR A 36 -6.16 -14.97 3.29
N HIS A 37 -6.92 -13.95 3.71
CA HIS A 37 -7.00 -12.69 3.00
C HIS A 37 -5.65 -12.00 2.89
N LEU A 38 -4.91 -11.86 4.01
CA LEU A 38 -3.57 -11.27 4.03
C LEU A 38 -2.58 -11.99 3.10
N ALA A 39 -2.70 -13.31 2.95
CA ALA A 39 -1.83 -14.07 2.05
C ALA A 39 -2.03 -13.71 0.56
N GLN A 40 -3.16 -13.10 0.19
CA GLN A 40 -3.44 -12.64 -1.17
C GLN A 40 -2.94 -11.21 -1.40
N VAL A 41 -3.05 -10.34 -0.39
CA VAL A 41 -2.79 -8.90 -0.54
C VAL A 41 -1.42 -8.45 -0.02
N LEU A 42 -0.74 -9.28 0.78
CA LEU A 42 0.59 -8.98 1.29
C LEU A 42 1.69 -9.75 0.57
N SER A 43 2.84 -9.10 0.42
CA SER A 43 4.05 -9.72 -0.06
C SER A 43 4.57 -10.78 0.93
N PRO A 44 4.89 -12.03 0.48
CA PRO A 44 5.51 -12.99 1.37
C PRO A 44 6.95 -12.58 1.69
N ARG A 45 7.40 -13.01 2.88
CA ARG A 45 8.77 -12.81 3.34
C ARG A 45 9.80 -13.34 2.32
N ARG A 46 10.72 -12.49 1.87
CA ARG A 46 11.75 -12.78 0.87
C ARG A 46 13.02 -11.98 1.11
N SER A 47 14.15 -12.48 0.59
CA SER A 47 15.41 -11.73 0.58
C SER A 47 15.55 -10.94 -0.71
N VAL A 48 15.93 -9.67 -0.59
CA VAL A 48 16.13 -8.75 -1.73
C VAL A 48 17.44 -7.98 -1.60
N ILE A 49 17.94 -7.48 -2.72
CA ILE A 49 19.07 -6.55 -2.79
C ILE A 49 18.54 -5.26 -3.42
N LEU A 50 18.61 -4.16 -2.68
CA LEU A 50 18.21 -2.85 -3.17
C LEU A 50 19.44 -2.00 -3.53
N ALA A 51 19.32 -1.24 -4.61
CA ALA A 51 20.30 -0.22 -4.95
C ALA A 51 20.24 0.92 -3.92
N THR A 52 21.35 1.64 -3.78
CA THR A 52 21.31 2.90 -3.03
C THR A 52 20.62 3.96 -3.89
N LEU A 53 19.66 4.68 -3.31
CA LEU A 53 18.85 5.66 -4.01
C LEU A 53 18.45 6.81 -3.07
N LEU A 54 18.01 7.91 -3.65
CA LEU A 54 17.22 8.94 -2.99
C LEU A 54 15.77 8.79 -3.43
N MET A 55 14.84 8.90 -2.49
CA MET A 55 13.40 8.80 -2.73
C MET A 55 12.71 10.10 -2.33
N ALA A 56 11.72 10.52 -3.12
CA ALA A 56 10.92 11.70 -2.80
C ALA A 56 10.21 11.56 -1.44
N VAL A 57 10.25 12.63 -0.64
CA VAL A 57 9.62 12.69 0.70
C VAL A 57 8.10 12.59 0.59
N GLU A 58 7.54 13.20 -0.45
CA GLU A 58 6.13 13.14 -0.82
C GLU A 58 6.00 12.51 -2.20
N ASP A 59 4.90 11.83 -2.43
CA ASP A 59 4.49 11.35 -3.75
C ASP A 59 4.05 12.53 -4.65
N GLU A 60 4.11 12.32 -5.96
CA GLU A 60 3.58 13.26 -6.96
C GLU A 60 2.52 12.57 -7.82
N ASN A 61 1.47 13.30 -8.18
CA ASN A 61 0.43 12.78 -9.07
C ASN A 61 1.03 12.43 -10.43
N LEU A 62 0.45 11.44 -11.10
CA LEU A 62 0.77 11.19 -12.49
C LEU A 62 0.29 12.36 -13.35
N THR A 63 1.06 12.70 -14.37
CA THR A 63 0.73 13.74 -15.36
C THR A 63 0.45 13.17 -16.74
N GLU A 64 0.64 11.87 -16.89
CA GLU A 64 0.42 11.09 -18.11
C GLU A 64 -0.15 9.73 -17.68
N LEU A 65 -0.53 8.91 -18.66
CA LEU A 65 -0.97 7.54 -18.40
C LEU A 65 0.10 6.76 -17.62
N PRO A 66 -0.29 5.82 -16.73
CA PRO A 66 0.64 5.00 -15.96
C PRO A 66 1.77 4.36 -16.80
N ALA A 67 1.46 3.92 -18.02
CA ALA A 67 2.43 3.33 -18.94
C ALA A 67 3.46 4.33 -19.48
N ASP A 68 3.14 5.62 -19.55
CA ASP A 68 3.97 6.69 -20.11
C ASP A 68 4.76 7.47 -19.04
N MET A 69 4.31 7.42 -17.77
CA MET A 69 4.97 8.08 -16.65
C MET A 69 6.46 7.73 -16.46
N PRO A 70 6.94 6.48 -16.73
CA PRO A 70 8.37 6.20 -16.70
C PRO A 70 9.19 7.13 -17.63
N ALA A 71 8.67 7.49 -18.81
CA ALA A 71 9.36 8.40 -19.73
C ALA A 71 9.37 9.84 -19.22
N VAL A 72 8.27 10.28 -18.59
CA VAL A 72 8.17 11.61 -17.94
C VAL A 72 9.22 11.75 -16.84
N LEU A 73 9.35 10.74 -15.96
CA LEU A 73 10.35 10.75 -14.90
C LEU A 73 11.78 10.67 -15.46
N ALA A 74 12.00 9.83 -16.47
CA ALA A 74 13.31 9.69 -17.10
C ALA A 74 13.82 11.01 -17.70
N ALA A 75 12.94 11.84 -18.27
CA ALA A 75 13.29 13.18 -18.77
C ALA A 75 13.81 14.12 -17.66
N ARG A 76 13.48 13.84 -16.38
CA ARG A 76 13.98 14.55 -15.19
C ARG A 76 15.19 13.87 -14.54
N GLY A 77 15.69 12.78 -15.11
CA GLY A 77 16.74 11.95 -14.50
C GLY A 77 16.25 11.10 -13.33
N LEU A 78 14.94 10.87 -13.22
CA LEU A 78 14.28 10.10 -12.17
C LEU A 78 13.69 8.81 -12.77
N ARG A 79 13.22 7.92 -11.90
CA ARG A 79 12.45 6.74 -12.30
C ARG A 79 11.35 6.44 -11.29
N MET A 80 10.40 5.60 -11.70
CA MET A 80 9.47 4.95 -10.77
C MET A 80 10.29 4.10 -9.77
N PRO A 81 9.89 4.02 -8.49
CA PRO A 81 10.45 3.05 -7.57
C PRO A 81 10.02 1.65 -7.98
N SER A 82 10.76 0.61 -7.61
CA SER A 82 10.23 -0.76 -7.61
C SER A 82 9.34 -1.01 -6.39
N SER A 83 8.48 -2.04 -6.42
CA SER A 83 7.71 -2.43 -5.24
C SER A 83 8.58 -2.76 -4.04
N ASP A 84 9.74 -3.39 -4.24
CA ASP A 84 10.67 -3.68 -3.13
C ASP A 84 11.23 -2.39 -2.51
N GLU A 85 11.53 -1.37 -3.32
CA GLU A 85 12.00 -0.06 -2.83
C GLU A 85 10.88 0.70 -2.10
N TRP A 86 9.65 0.67 -2.63
CA TRP A 86 8.48 1.26 -1.98
C TRP A 86 8.19 0.59 -0.63
N GLU A 87 8.16 -0.74 -0.60
CA GLU A 87 7.92 -1.55 0.59
C GLU A 87 9.01 -1.29 1.65
N HIS A 88 10.28 -1.24 1.24
CA HIS A 88 11.37 -0.92 2.13
C HIS A 88 11.26 0.49 2.73
N ALA A 89 10.85 1.47 1.91
CA ALA A 89 10.67 2.85 2.33
C ALA A 89 9.47 3.04 3.27
N CYS A 90 8.39 2.30 3.04
CA CYS A 90 7.19 2.29 3.88
C CYS A 90 7.49 1.65 5.25
N GLY A 91 8.08 0.46 5.24
CA GLY A 91 8.42 -0.27 6.47
C GLY A 91 9.63 0.31 7.21
N ALA A 92 10.58 0.95 6.53
CA ALA A 92 11.80 1.51 7.12
C ALA A 92 12.53 0.55 8.09
N GLY A 93 12.48 -0.76 7.80
CA GLY A 93 13.09 -1.82 8.59
C GLY A 93 12.21 -2.53 9.62
N THR A 94 10.91 -2.18 9.75
CA THR A 94 9.99 -2.98 10.59
C THR A 94 9.65 -4.32 9.93
N ASP A 95 9.27 -5.30 10.75
CA ASP A 95 8.69 -6.59 10.34
C ASP A 95 7.21 -6.73 10.75
N THR A 96 6.54 -5.61 11.04
CA THR A 96 5.15 -5.51 11.46
C THR A 96 4.20 -5.22 10.30
N LEU A 97 2.91 -5.53 10.48
CA LEU A 97 1.88 -5.37 9.45
C LEU A 97 1.80 -3.93 8.93
N PHE A 98 1.79 -2.97 9.85
CA PHE A 98 1.91 -1.54 9.57
C PHE A 98 3.25 -1.03 10.10
N ARG A 99 3.73 0.09 9.58
CA ARG A 99 5.00 0.69 10.02
C ARG A 99 5.01 1.16 11.49
N TRP A 100 3.84 1.19 12.13
CA TRP A 100 3.65 1.52 13.55
C TRP A 100 3.32 0.32 14.45
N GLY A 101 3.20 -0.89 13.90
CA GLY A 101 2.84 -2.09 14.66
C GLY A 101 1.91 -3.03 13.91
N ASN A 102 1.39 -4.04 14.61
CA ASN A 102 0.48 -5.03 14.03
C ASN A 102 -1.01 -4.65 14.15
N ASP A 103 -1.29 -3.63 14.95
CA ASP A 103 -2.65 -3.22 15.28
C ASP A 103 -3.04 -1.95 14.50
N CYS A 104 -4.34 -1.82 14.24
CA CYS A 104 -4.96 -0.62 13.70
C CYS A 104 -6.16 -0.21 14.57
N PRO A 105 -6.56 1.08 14.54
CA PRO A 105 -7.82 1.51 15.15
C PRO A 105 -9.02 0.81 14.49
N LEU A 106 -9.84 0.12 15.29
CA LEU A 106 -11.05 -0.57 14.79
C LEU A 106 -12.35 0.20 15.11
N ASP A 107 -12.23 1.40 15.65
CA ASP A 107 -13.34 2.29 15.99
C ASP A 107 -13.50 3.47 15.01
N ARG A 108 -12.66 3.52 13.98
CA ARG A 108 -12.61 4.58 12.97
C ARG A 108 -11.88 4.11 11.71
N ASP A 109 -12.30 4.63 10.57
CA ASP A 109 -11.62 4.43 9.30
C ASP A 109 -10.35 5.32 9.19
N PRO A 110 -9.37 4.93 8.36
CA PRO A 110 -8.13 5.68 8.20
C PRO A 110 -8.29 7.03 7.49
N TYR A 111 -9.33 7.25 6.69
CA TYR A 111 -9.45 8.47 5.89
C TYR A 111 -9.91 9.67 6.73
N GLU A 112 -10.84 9.43 7.66
CA GLU A 112 -11.30 10.45 8.59
C GLU A 112 -10.34 10.67 9.78
N ASP A 113 -9.49 9.68 10.12
CA ASP A 113 -8.59 9.76 11.28
C ASP A 113 -7.34 10.62 11.04
N ARG A 114 -7.49 11.94 11.17
CA ARG A 114 -6.40 12.92 11.05
C ARG A 114 -5.37 12.89 12.17
N THR A 115 -5.55 12.04 13.18
CA THR A 115 -4.63 11.92 14.32
C THR A 115 -4.06 10.51 14.48
N GLY A 116 -4.38 9.64 13.52
CA GLY A 116 -3.97 8.24 13.52
C GLY A 116 -2.47 8.06 13.32
N PRO A 117 -1.95 6.85 13.60
CA PRO A 117 -0.52 6.57 13.48
C PRO A 117 -0.01 6.70 12.04
N HIS A 118 -0.88 6.46 11.06
CA HIS A 118 -0.59 6.59 9.63
C HIS A 118 -0.28 8.03 9.17
N GLN A 119 -0.59 9.05 9.99
CA GLN A 119 -0.24 10.45 9.71
C GLN A 119 1.22 10.79 10.05
N GLN A 120 1.93 9.93 10.80
CA GLN A 120 3.34 10.15 11.14
C GLN A 120 4.25 9.88 9.93
N LEU A 121 5.48 10.40 9.89
CA LEU A 121 6.42 10.02 8.83
C LEU A 121 6.94 8.58 9.06
N SER A 122 7.39 7.91 8.00
CA SER A 122 8.09 6.62 8.12
C SER A 122 9.42 6.78 8.87
N GLY A 123 10.07 5.68 9.22
CA GLY A 123 11.39 5.70 9.87
C GLY A 123 12.49 6.39 9.05
N PHE A 124 12.26 6.60 7.74
CA PHE A 124 13.14 7.37 6.86
C PHE A 124 12.69 8.83 6.65
N GLY A 125 11.63 9.28 7.34
CA GLY A 125 11.11 10.64 7.23
C GLY A 125 10.21 10.88 6.02
N LEU A 126 9.61 9.83 5.45
CA LEU A 126 8.74 9.93 4.26
C LEU A 126 7.25 10.01 4.65
N ARG A 127 6.47 10.79 3.90
CA ARG A 127 5.00 10.80 3.99
C ARG A 127 4.46 9.75 3.03
N ILE A 128 4.28 8.51 3.50
CA ILE A 128 3.99 7.30 2.72
C ILE A 128 2.94 6.42 3.42
N ALA A 129 2.07 5.77 2.64
CA ALA A 129 0.97 4.94 3.15
C ALA A 129 0.16 5.68 4.24
N TYR A 130 -0.30 6.89 3.88
CA TYR A 130 -0.85 7.87 4.83
C TYR A 130 -2.31 8.26 4.50
N ASP A 131 -2.88 7.76 3.40
CA ASP A 131 -4.23 8.11 2.95
C ASP A 131 -4.70 7.02 1.97
N THR A 132 -5.85 6.40 2.23
CA THR A 132 -6.39 5.33 1.40
C THR A 132 -6.75 5.76 -0.02
N TYR A 133 -6.97 7.07 -0.24
CA TYR A 133 -7.17 7.64 -1.58
C TYR A 133 -5.85 7.91 -2.32
N ARG A 134 -4.70 7.63 -1.71
CA ARG A 134 -3.37 7.89 -2.29
C ARG A 134 -2.74 6.58 -2.71
N THR A 135 -3.18 6.10 -3.86
CA THR A 135 -2.65 4.90 -4.51
C THR A 135 -1.36 5.25 -5.24
N GLU A 136 -0.24 4.75 -4.73
CA GLU A 136 1.10 4.91 -5.31
C GLU A 136 1.43 3.75 -6.26
N LEU A 137 1.81 4.09 -7.50
CA LEU A 137 2.29 3.17 -8.51
C LEU A 137 3.81 3.07 -8.51
N THR A 138 4.28 1.88 -8.86
CA THR A 138 5.70 1.53 -8.95
C THR A 138 6.03 1.07 -10.37
N SER A 139 7.27 0.66 -10.63
CA SER A 139 7.65 0.01 -11.88
C SER A 139 7.07 -1.40 -12.04
N ASP A 140 6.49 -1.97 -10.98
CA ASP A 140 5.73 -3.21 -11.05
C ASP A 140 4.27 -2.88 -11.43
N VAL A 141 3.87 -3.27 -12.62
CA VAL A 141 2.52 -3.02 -13.16
C VAL A 141 1.48 -4.01 -12.63
N THR A 142 1.88 -4.98 -11.81
CA THR A 142 1.01 -6.02 -11.25
C THR A 142 0.54 -5.71 -9.83
N ALA A 143 1.01 -4.59 -9.26
CA ALA A 143 0.75 -4.21 -7.89
C ALA A 143 0.61 -2.68 -7.73
N ALA A 144 -0.30 -2.29 -6.84
CA ALA A 144 -0.45 -0.91 -6.38
C ALA A 144 -0.28 -0.85 -4.85
N HIS A 145 0.11 0.32 -4.33
CA HIS A 145 0.53 0.44 -2.94
C HIS A 145 -0.05 1.68 -2.26
N GLY A 146 -0.07 1.68 -0.92
CA GLY A 146 -0.32 2.88 -0.12
C GLY A 146 -1.78 3.37 -0.07
N GLY A 147 -2.65 2.81 -0.90
CA GLY A 147 -4.06 3.14 -1.01
C GLY A 147 -4.80 2.17 -1.94
N ASP A 148 -6.12 2.26 -1.91
CA ASP A 148 -7.07 1.50 -2.73
C ASP A 148 -8.07 2.44 -3.43
N GLY A 149 -7.69 3.71 -3.63
CA GLY A 149 -8.60 4.73 -4.16
C GLY A 149 -9.76 5.08 -3.21
N GLY A 150 -9.66 4.68 -1.93
CA GLY A 150 -10.72 4.86 -0.94
C GLY A 150 -11.89 3.89 -1.10
N GLU A 151 -11.75 2.85 -1.92
CA GLU A 151 -12.80 1.84 -2.16
C GLU A 151 -13.31 1.23 -0.85
N SER A 152 -12.39 0.77 0.01
CA SER A 152 -12.76 0.14 1.28
C SER A 152 -13.49 1.08 2.25
N VAL A 153 -13.13 2.36 2.25
CA VAL A 153 -13.76 3.39 3.09
C VAL A 153 -15.14 3.75 2.54
N CYS A 154 -15.23 4.12 1.26
CA CYS A 154 -16.50 4.48 0.61
C CYS A 154 -17.48 3.31 0.54
N GLY A 155 -16.97 2.10 0.32
CA GLY A 155 -17.75 0.88 0.20
C GLY A 155 -18.19 0.30 1.54
N GLY A 156 -17.66 0.81 2.66
CA GLY A 156 -18.01 0.36 4.01
C GLY A 156 -17.50 -1.05 4.32
N TYR A 157 -16.25 -1.37 3.98
CA TYR A 157 -15.70 -2.74 4.05
C TYR A 157 -15.39 -3.19 5.49
N GLY A 158 -15.62 -2.36 6.51
CA GLY A 158 -15.17 -2.59 7.89
C GLY A 158 -13.78 -2.01 8.14
N CYS A 159 -13.44 -1.78 9.41
CA CYS A 159 -12.23 -1.03 9.75
C CYS A 159 -10.97 -1.80 9.37
N MET A 160 -10.90 -3.10 9.67
CA MET A 160 -9.73 -3.93 9.39
C MET A 160 -9.37 -3.89 7.90
N LEU A 161 -10.35 -4.10 7.01
CA LEU A 161 -10.14 -3.99 5.57
C LEU A 161 -9.78 -2.57 5.14
N ALA A 162 -10.42 -1.55 5.71
CA ALA A 162 -10.12 -0.15 5.39
C ALA A 162 -8.67 0.26 5.70
N TRP A 163 -8.06 -0.30 6.75
CA TRP A 163 -6.67 -0.01 7.11
C TRP A 163 -5.64 -0.76 6.25
N LEU A 164 -5.98 -1.92 5.68
CA LEU A 164 -5.02 -2.79 5.00
C LEU A 164 -4.26 -2.16 3.83
N PRO A 165 -4.82 -1.27 2.99
CA PRO A 165 -4.07 -0.60 1.92
C PRO A 165 -2.81 0.13 2.42
N LEU A 166 -2.78 0.51 3.70
CA LEU A 166 -1.66 1.20 4.34
C LEU A 166 -0.61 0.26 4.95
N ALA A 167 -0.79 -1.06 4.83
CA ALA A 167 0.16 -2.06 5.34
C ALA A 167 1.48 -2.03 4.56
N THR A 168 2.59 -2.30 5.27
CA THR A 168 3.96 -2.17 4.73
C THR A 168 4.18 -3.01 3.49
N ALA A 169 3.64 -4.23 3.50
CA ALA A 169 3.79 -5.24 2.47
C ALA A 169 2.58 -5.33 1.51
N ASN A 170 1.62 -4.40 1.56
CA ASN A 170 0.44 -4.45 0.69
C ASN A 170 0.85 -4.28 -0.78
N ARG A 171 0.20 -5.03 -1.68
CA ARG A 171 0.42 -4.99 -3.14
C ARG A 171 -0.81 -4.77 -4.01
N ASN A 172 -2.01 -4.75 -3.45
CA ASN A 172 -3.31 -4.60 -4.14
C ASN A 172 -3.30 -4.91 -5.67
N PRO A 173 -3.35 -6.19 -6.08
CA PRO A 173 -3.32 -6.57 -7.50
C PRO A 173 -4.59 -6.14 -8.25
N SER A 174 -5.76 -6.11 -7.58
CA SER A 174 -7.01 -5.67 -8.19
C SER A 174 -6.99 -4.19 -8.57
N MET A 175 -6.36 -3.35 -7.73
CA MET A 175 -6.13 -1.95 -8.08
C MET A 175 -5.19 -1.81 -9.27
N ALA A 176 -4.15 -2.64 -9.40
CA ALA A 176 -3.30 -2.64 -10.59
C ALA A 176 -4.08 -3.04 -11.85
N GLU A 177 -4.94 -4.05 -11.78
CA GLU A 177 -5.83 -4.43 -12.89
C GLU A 177 -6.76 -3.29 -13.30
N PHE A 178 -7.28 -2.52 -12.35
CA PHE A 178 -8.09 -1.33 -12.61
C PHE A 178 -7.28 -0.22 -13.29
N VAL A 179 -6.14 0.15 -12.70
CA VAL A 179 -5.24 1.22 -13.17
C VAL A 179 -4.80 1.00 -14.62
N TYR A 180 -4.41 -0.23 -14.97
CA TYR A 180 -3.90 -0.58 -16.30
C TYR A 180 -4.99 -1.17 -17.23
N GLY A 181 -6.23 -1.24 -16.75
CA GLY A 181 -7.40 -1.69 -17.49
C GLY A 181 -8.15 -0.53 -18.16
N PRO A 182 -9.20 -0.84 -18.95
CA PRO A 182 -9.99 0.18 -19.64
C PRO A 182 -10.71 1.15 -18.69
N ASP A 183 -11.00 0.70 -17.46
CA ASP A 183 -11.72 1.50 -16.47
C ASP A 183 -10.83 2.57 -15.80
N GLY A 184 -9.50 2.45 -15.90
CA GLY A 184 -8.52 3.37 -15.33
C GLY A 184 -7.95 4.42 -16.29
N GLU A 185 -8.27 4.34 -17.59
CA GLU A 185 -7.65 5.18 -18.64
C GLU A 185 -7.81 6.69 -18.41
N ASP A 186 -8.92 7.12 -17.81
CA ASP A 186 -9.24 8.54 -17.56
C ASP A 186 -8.95 9.00 -16.12
N LEU A 187 -8.30 8.17 -15.30
CA LEU A 187 -8.08 8.42 -13.86
C LEU A 187 -6.61 8.55 -13.49
N SER A 188 -5.74 8.89 -14.45
CA SER A 188 -4.29 9.02 -14.21
C SER A 188 -3.97 10.00 -13.06
N GLU A 189 -4.68 11.11 -12.97
CA GLU A 189 -4.48 12.14 -11.94
C GLU A 189 -4.85 11.69 -10.52
N ASP A 190 -5.63 10.61 -10.38
CA ASP A 190 -6.02 10.02 -9.10
C ASP A 190 -4.94 9.09 -8.53
N PHE A 191 -3.97 8.69 -9.36
CA PHE A 191 -2.81 7.90 -8.96
C PHE A 191 -1.60 8.80 -8.75
N SER A 192 -0.67 8.31 -7.93
CA SER A 192 0.60 8.96 -7.70
C SER A 192 1.77 8.01 -7.89
N THR A 193 2.97 8.54 -7.89
CA THR A 193 4.19 7.76 -7.77
C THR A 193 5.18 8.50 -6.89
N ARG A 194 6.22 7.79 -6.48
CA ARG A 194 7.27 8.33 -5.61
C ARG A 194 8.61 8.27 -6.33
N PRO A 195 8.97 9.33 -7.08
CA PRO A 195 10.16 9.32 -7.90
C PRO A 195 11.42 9.01 -7.09
N VAL A 196 12.31 8.25 -7.71
CA VAL A 196 13.61 7.93 -7.13
C VAL A 196 14.75 8.33 -8.06
N LEU A 197 15.88 8.69 -7.45
CA LEU A 197 17.16 8.93 -8.11
C LEU A 197 18.13 7.84 -7.65
N THR A 198 18.64 7.03 -8.59
CA THR A 198 19.66 6.01 -8.28
C THR A 198 21.03 6.68 -8.15
N LEU A 199 21.82 6.26 -7.15
CA LEU A 199 23.16 6.79 -6.87
C LEU A 199 24.29 5.96 -7.50
#